data_AF-A0AAN7ZYY5-F1
#
_entry.id   AF-A0AAN7ZYY5-F1
#
_cell.length_a   1.000
_cell.length_b   1.000
_cell.length_c   1.000
_cell.angle_alpha   90.00
_cell.angle_beta   90.00
_cell.angle_gamma   90.00
#
_symmetry.space_group_name_H-M   'P 1'
#
loop_
_entity.id
_entity.type
_entity.pdbx_description
1 polymer ?
#
loop_
_entity_poly.entity_id
_entity_poly.type
_entity_poly.pdbx_seq_one_letter_code
_entity_poly.pdbx_strand_id
1 'polypeptide(L)'
;MFTVLAPTKLYRPSTFPPAPIGRLLTTEATRLAARWVRMIGQESIETCYFSGHSTVYRSLPARIGRDAILDAAATYTVDCHDAFMSGSDFHEKSAHASGIKAMQSMRSALASSEQQTDSVLIATMCLKTSEYIRGIYTYNFQYHALATARILKARWRAGCWGGLERHLLWTCLVEEILEAIHTGTMSELDDSSRVEASKHPSLQDPGDLDSAFGLLAEQLIRVPRLACLLRHVSSGSGPSVVVATLEAAKLARDVYKHVCDSAKLLVGLNYMATDSEHCPSTDTPLSTYIDYPSVQAFTLAIIQSMAQMLICGIILRLLDQSPISLAHLFDAVKVQEEETQAASTIVMSLEYAFRPRPAPPWMLLRIMTPLTLACASWERLERKLQVSASGAPCPAAHATRMRIVCTQMLENIIVQWRTSGGDMLDYAKRLSEASLGGPLMLWMSRGGNRYTEYI
;
A
#
# COMPACT_ATOMS: atom_id res chain seq x y z
N MET A 1 -43.29 -13.36 -8.10
CA MET A 1 -42.81 -12.02 -8.48
C MET A 1 -41.29 -12.11 -8.50
N PHE A 2 -40.71 -12.48 -9.64
CA PHE A 2 -39.26 -12.68 -9.77
C PHE A 2 -38.62 -11.38 -10.23
N THR A 3 -37.85 -10.74 -9.36
CA THR A 3 -37.04 -9.58 -9.69
C THR A 3 -35.91 -10.04 -10.61
N VAL A 4 -36.00 -9.68 -11.88
CA VAL A 4 -34.94 -9.92 -12.87
C VAL A 4 -33.74 -9.07 -12.49
N LEU A 5 -32.70 -9.70 -11.94
CA LEU A 5 -31.39 -9.07 -11.76
C LEU A 5 -30.85 -8.69 -13.14
N ALA A 6 -30.51 -7.43 -13.32
CA ALA A 6 -29.95 -6.91 -14.56
C ALA A 6 -28.68 -7.71 -14.96
N PRO A 7 -28.46 -7.97 -16.26
CA PRO A 7 -27.30 -8.72 -16.70
C PRO A 7 -26.01 -7.98 -16.35
N THR A 8 -25.13 -8.67 -15.61
CA THR A 8 -23.73 -8.28 -15.40
C THR A 8 -23.08 -8.10 -16.78
N LYS A 9 -22.81 -6.84 -17.15
CA LYS A 9 -22.11 -6.52 -18.40
C LYS A 9 -20.76 -7.24 -18.40
N LEU A 10 -20.60 -8.16 -19.35
CA LEU A 10 -19.33 -8.85 -19.60
C LEU A 10 -18.20 -7.82 -19.80
N TYR A 11 -17.10 -8.08 -19.08
CA TYR A 11 -15.87 -7.33 -19.05
C TYR A 11 -15.31 -7.10 -20.46
N ARG A 12 -15.24 -5.84 -20.92
CA ARG A 12 -14.36 -5.45 -22.04
C ARG A 12 -13.05 -4.93 -21.44
N PRO A 13 -11.87 -5.41 -21.88
CA PRO A 13 -10.60 -4.79 -21.54
C PRO A 13 -10.68 -3.29 -21.88
N SER A 14 -10.51 -2.43 -20.88
CA SER A 14 -10.61 -0.99 -21.08
C SER A 14 -9.37 -0.51 -21.84
N THR A 15 -9.41 -0.55 -23.17
CA THR A 15 -8.55 0.30 -23.98
C THR A 15 -8.96 1.73 -23.68
N PHE A 16 -8.10 2.51 -23.02
CA PHE A 16 -8.30 3.96 -22.94
C PHE A 16 -8.53 4.47 -24.36
N PRO A 17 -9.57 5.29 -24.60
CA PRO A 17 -9.83 5.81 -25.94
C PRO A 17 -8.55 6.50 -26.44
N PRO A 18 -8.09 6.21 -27.67
CA PRO A 18 -6.94 6.91 -28.24
C PRO A 18 -7.20 8.42 -28.14
N ALA A 19 -6.17 9.17 -27.78
CA ALA A 19 -6.27 10.61 -27.67
C ALA A 19 -6.86 11.17 -28.98
N PRO A 20 -7.85 12.08 -28.93
CA PRO A 20 -8.39 12.69 -30.12
C PRO A 20 -7.25 13.37 -30.88
N ILE A 21 -6.94 12.80 -32.06
CA ILE A 21 -5.95 13.31 -32.99
C ILE A 21 -6.50 14.63 -33.51
N GLY A 22 -5.97 15.78 -33.05
CA GLY A 22 -6.28 17.08 -33.65
C GLY A 22 -6.45 18.29 -32.74
N ARG A 23 -6.25 18.21 -31.42
CA ARG A 23 -6.29 19.43 -30.57
C ARG A 23 -4.91 20.08 -30.50
N LEU A 24 -4.81 21.33 -30.92
CA LEU A 24 -3.63 22.18 -30.68
C LEU A 24 -3.58 22.48 -29.17
N LEU A 25 -2.59 21.92 -28.47
CA LEU A 25 -2.31 22.27 -27.09
C LEU A 25 -1.76 23.70 -27.02
N THR A 26 -2.05 24.41 -25.94
CA THR A 26 -1.35 25.67 -25.66
C THR A 26 0.15 25.38 -25.46
N THR A 27 0.99 26.40 -25.65
CA THR A 27 2.44 26.28 -25.38
C THR A 27 2.71 25.79 -23.96
N GLU A 28 1.89 26.22 -22.98
CA GLU A 28 2.00 25.80 -21.59
C GLU A 28 1.64 24.32 -21.38
N ALA A 29 0.50 23.88 -21.93
CA ALA A 29 0.07 22.48 -21.84
C ALA A 29 1.07 21.53 -22.50
N THR A 30 1.64 21.95 -23.65
CA THR A 30 2.70 21.19 -24.34
C THR A 30 3.95 21.07 -23.48
N ARG A 31 4.36 22.18 -22.85
CA ARG A 31 5.52 22.19 -21.94
C ARG A 31 5.30 21.30 -20.72
N LEU A 32 4.13 21.37 -20.09
CA LEU A 32 3.79 20.54 -18.94
C LEU A 32 3.77 19.05 -19.31
N ALA A 33 3.15 18.67 -20.43
CA ALA A 33 3.14 17.31 -20.92
C ALA A 33 4.56 16.78 -21.19
N ALA A 34 5.44 17.59 -21.78
CA ALA A 34 6.84 17.22 -21.99
C ALA A 34 7.60 16.99 -20.67
N ARG A 35 7.42 17.87 -19.68
CA ARG A 35 8.03 17.69 -18.35
C ARG A 35 7.49 16.44 -17.64
N TRP A 36 6.20 16.14 -17.79
CA TRP A 36 5.58 14.93 -17.24
C TRP A 36 6.15 13.66 -17.85
N VAL A 37 6.30 13.62 -19.18
CA VAL A 37 6.94 12.48 -19.88
C VAL A 37 8.39 12.31 -19.44
N ARG A 38 9.14 13.43 -19.27
CA ARG A 38 10.50 13.39 -18.73
C ARG A 38 10.56 12.81 -17.32
N MET A 39 9.62 13.18 -16.45
CA MET A 39 9.51 12.67 -15.08
C MET A 39 9.26 11.14 -15.04
N ILE A 40 8.36 10.63 -15.89
CA ILE A 40 8.05 9.19 -15.94
C ILE A 40 9.19 8.38 -16.55
N GLY A 41 9.94 8.98 -17.49
CA GLY A 41 10.96 8.31 -18.28
C GLY A 41 10.37 7.57 -19.50
N GLN A 42 11.27 7.01 -20.32
CA GLN A 42 10.93 6.31 -21.57
C GLN A 42 10.79 4.79 -21.41
N GLU A 43 10.83 4.29 -20.18
CA GLU A 43 10.82 2.86 -19.89
C GLU A 43 9.51 2.18 -20.31
N SER A 44 9.54 0.85 -20.47
CA SER A 44 8.34 0.04 -20.71
C SER A 44 7.37 0.11 -19.52
N ILE A 45 6.08 -0.24 -19.72
CA ILE A 45 5.09 -0.28 -18.62
C ILE A 45 5.57 -1.18 -17.48
N GLU A 46 6.19 -2.30 -17.84
CA GLU A 46 6.63 -3.35 -16.91
C GLU A 46 7.82 -2.91 -16.04
N THR A 47 8.72 -2.11 -16.61
CA THR A 47 9.96 -1.68 -15.94
C THR A 47 9.82 -0.32 -15.25
N CYS A 48 8.85 0.49 -15.69
CA CYS A 48 8.64 1.84 -15.18
C CYS A 48 8.40 1.85 -13.67
N TYR A 49 9.06 2.76 -12.97
CA TYR A 49 8.91 2.98 -11.52
C TYR A 49 7.49 3.28 -11.11
N PHE A 50 6.71 3.88 -12.01
CA PHE A 50 5.31 4.14 -11.78
C PHE A 50 4.42 2.94 -12.15
N SER A 51 4.92 1.74 -12.47
CA SER A 51 4.12 0.64 -13.06
C SER A 51 2.84 0.27 -12.30
N GLY A 52 2.84 0.34 -10.96
CA GLY A 52 1.64 0.19 -10.12
C GLY A 52 0.63 1.34 -10.22
N HIS A 53 1.04 2.48 -10.78
CA HIS A 53 0.21 3.63 -11.14
C HIS A 53 0.17 3.87 -12.67
N SER A 54 0.89 3.09 -13.47
CA SER A 54 1.47 3.55 -14.75
C SER A 54 0.44 3.82 -15.81
N THR A 55 -0.66 3.06 -15.82
CA THR A 55 -1.71 3.25 -16.80
C THR A 55 -2.33 4.64 -16.65
N VAL A 56 -2.57 5.08 -15.41
CA VAL A 56 -3.10 6.42 -15.14
C VAL A 56 -2.03 7.48 -15.43
N TYR A 57 -0.80 7.29 -14.95
CA TYR A 57 0.32 8.21 -15.15
C TYR A 57 0.69 8.43 -16.61
N ARG A 58 0.68 7.38 -17.43
CA ARG A 58 0.97 7.45 -18.87
C ARG A 58 -0.18 8.06 -19.66
N SER A 59 -1.41 8.02 -19.13
CA SER A 59 -2.55 8.67 -19.77
C SER A 59 -2.58 10.19 -19.55
N LEU A 60 -1.83 10.72 -18.57
CA LEU A 60 -1.89 12.13 -18.18
C LEU A 60 -1.44 13.11 -19.27
N PRO A 61 -0.37 12.87 -20.05
CA PRO A 61 0.00 13.75 -21.16
C PRO A 61 -1.15 14.01 -22.14
N ALA A 62 -2.00 13.02 -22.41
CA ALA A 62 -3.16 13.16 -23.29
C ALA A 62 -4.34 13.93 -22.66
N ARG A 63 -4.35 14.08 -21.34
CA ARG A 63 -5.38 14.77 -20.55
C ARG A 63 -5.00 16.20 -20.19
N ILE A 64 -3.71 16.54 -20.19
CA ILE A 64 -3.22 17.90 -19.91
C ILE A 64 -3.84 18.92 -20.90
N GLY A 65 -4.26 20.07 -20.38
CA GLY A 65 -4.95 21.12 -21.13
C GLY A 65 -6.47 20.92 -21.26
N ARG A 66 -7.06 19.91 -20.61
CA ARG A 66 -8.51 19.67 -20.60
C ARG A 66 -9.18 20.21 -19.34
N ASP A 67 -8.55 19.98 -18.19
CA ASP A 67 -9.12 20.31 -16.88
C ASP A 67 -8.10 21.09 -16.06
N ALA A 68 -8.49 22.28 -15.61
CA ALA A 68 -7.61 23.18 -14.86
C ALA A 68 -7.09 22.55 -13.56
N ILE A 69 -7.93 21.76 -12.88
CA ILE A 69 -7.54 21.02 -11.67
C ILE A 69 -6.44 20.00 -11.94
N LEU A 70 -6.57 19.27 -13.06
CA LEU A 70 -5.62 18.24 -13.43
C LEU A 70 -4.28 18.85 -13.83
N ASP A 71 -4.31 19.94 -14.59
CA ASP A 71 -3.11 20.68 -14.99
C ASP A 71 -2.36 21.25 -13.77
N ALA A 72 -3.10 21.79 -12.80
CA ALA A 72 -2.52 22.33 -11.57
C ALA A 72 -1.87 21.21 -10.71
N ALA A 73 -2.58 20.08 -10.52
CA ALA A 73 -2.04 18.93 -9.78
C ALA A 73 -0.83 18.29 -10.50
N ALA A 74 -0.88 18.19 -11.83
CA ALA A 74 0.22 17.68 -12.63
C ALA A 74 1.45 18.59 -12.54
N THR A 75 1.25 19.91 -12.62
CA THR A 75 2.32 20.91 -12.43
C THR A 75 2.97 20.75 -11.07
N TYR A 76 2.17 20.66 -10.00
CA TYR A 76 2.69 20.46 -8.65
C TYR A 76 3.52 19.17 -8.52
N THR A 77 3.05 18.07 -9.09
CA THR A 77 3.78 16.78 -9.04
C THR A 77 5.15 16.87 -9.70
N VAL A 78 5.21 17.47 -10.90
CA VAL A 78 6.47 17.64 -11.64
C VAL A 78 7.42 18.60 -10.92
N ASP A 79 6.90 19.69 -10.34
CA ASP A 79 7.72 20.61 -9.57
C ASP A 79 8.28 19.95 -8.30
N CYS A 80 7.50 19.12 -7.60
CA CYS A 80 7.97 18.33 -6.45
C CYS A 80 9.08 17.36 -6.86
N HIS A 81 8.90 16.68 -8.00
CA HIS A 81 9.92 15.80 -8.55
C HIS A 81 11.22 16.56 -8.86
N ASP A 82 11.13 17.70 -9.55
CA ASP A 82 12.30 18.52 -9.88
C ASP A 82 12.99 19.03 -8.60
N ALA A 83 12.23 19.40 -7.56
CA ALA A 83 12.75 19.79 -6.25
C ALA A 83 13.50 18.66 -5.55
N PHE A 84 12.89 17.47 -5.48
CA PHE A 84 13.52 16.29 -4.89
C PHE A 84 14.82 15.92 -5.60
N MET A 85 14.78 15.83 -6.94
CA MET A 85 15.95 15.43 -7.71
C MET A 85 17.09 16.44 -7.62
N SER A 86 16.80 17.75 -7.68
CA SER A 86 17.87 18.76 -7.65
C SER A 86 18.34 19.11 -6.25
N GLY A 87 17.48 18.96 -5.22
CA GLY A 87 17.74 19.47 -3.87
C GLY A 87 17.98 20.97 -3.80
N SER A 88 17.32 21.77 -4.65
CA SER A 88 17.57 23.21 -4.75
C SER A 88 16.44 24.03 -4.13
N ASP A 89 16.79 25.07 -3.37
CA ASP A 89 15.83 26.00 -2.78
C ASP A 89 14.90 26.65 -3.82
N PHE A 90 15.40 26.84 -5.04
CA PHE A 90 14.62 27.40 -6.14
C PHE A 90 13.47 26.46 -6.53
N HIS A 91 13.75 25.18 -6.75
CA HIS A 91 12.71 24.21 -7.09
C HIS A 91 11.79 23.93 -5.91
N GLU A 92 12.28 23.95 -4.67
CA GLU A 92 11.43 23.86 -3.47
C GLU A 92 10.41 25.01 -3.40
N LYS A 93 10.84 26.25 -3.66
CA LYS A 93 9.92 27.40 -3.74
C LYS A 93 8.91 27.26 -4.89
N SER A 94 9.34 26.72 -6.04
CA SER A 94 8.44 26.45 -7.17
C SER A 94 7.39 25.41 -6.79
N ALA A 95 7.80 24.27 -6.22
CA ALA A 95 6.92 23.21 -5.76
C ALA A 95 5.92 23.73 -4.72
N HIS A 96 6.37 24.52 -3.75
CA HIS A 96 5.47 25.14 -2.79
C HIS A 96 4.42 26.06 -3.45
N ALA A 97 4.84 26.92 -4.39
CA ALA A 97 3.94 27.82 -5.09
C ALA A 97 2.93 27.08 -5.98
N SER A 98 3.34 26.02 -6.68
CA SER A 98 2.42 25.20 -7.48
C SER A 98 1.51 24.33 -6.61
N GLY A 99 1.96 23.89 -5.43
CA GLY A 99 1.12 23.21 -4.44
C GLY A 99 -0.05 24.05 -3.95
N ILE A 100 0.19 25.33 -3.62
CA ILE A 100 -0.88 26.28 -3.26
C ILE A 100 -1.91 26.38 -4.38
N LYS A 101 -1.46 26.54 -5.64
CA LYS A 101 -2.34 26.63 -6.80
C LYS A 101 -3.16 25.35 -7.00
N ALA A 102 -2.51 24.19 -6.89
CA ALA A 102 -3.17 22.89 -7.04
C ALA A 102 -4.26 22.68 -5.98
N MET A 103 -3.99 23.06 -4.72
CA MET A 103 -4.98 22.99 -3.64
C MET A 103 -6.13 23.98 -3.83
N GLN A 104 -5.86 25.20 -4.34
CA GLN A 104 -6.91 26.15 -4.69
C GLN A 104 -7.80 25.61 -5.82
N SER A 105 -7.21 25.06 -6.89
CA SER A 105 -7.97 24.44 -7.98
C SER A 105 -8.80 23.24 -7.52
N MET A 106 -8.24 22.40 -6.63
CA MET A 106 -8.97 21.28 -6.02
C MET A 106 -10.19 21.78 -5.22
N ARG A 107 -10.01 22.80 -4.35
CA ARG A 107 -11.11 23.39 -3.58
C ARG A 107 -12.21 23.96 -4.47
N SER A 108 -11.84 24.67 -5.53
CA SER A 108 -12.81 25.22 -6.49
C SER A 108 -13.61 24.13 -7.20
N ALA A 109 -12.96 23.04 -7.62
CA ALA A 109 -13.64 21.91 -8.26
C ALA A 109 -14.55 21.14 -7.28
N LEU A 110 -14.16 21.02 -6.01
CA LEU A 110 -15.00 20.39 -5.00
C LEU A 110 -16.21 21.25 -4.60
N ALA A 111 -16.07 22.58 -4.71
CA ALA A 111 -17.18 23.51 -4.51
C ALA A 111 -18.20 23.49 -5.66
N SER A 112 -17.82 22.99 -6.84
CA SER A 112 -18.76 22.73 -7.93
C SER A 112 -19.45 21.37 -7.76
N SER A 113 -20.49 21.10 -8.56
CA SER A 113 -21.18 19.80 -8.56
C SER A 113 -20.36 18.65 -9.16
N GLU A 114 -19.08 18.86 -9.52
CA GLU A 114 -18.22 17.93 -10.26
C GLU A 114 -17.34 17.03 -9.36
N GLN A 115 -17.76 16.80 -8.12
CA GLN A 115 -16.96 16.16 -7.07
C GLN A 115 -16.48 14.72 -7.38
N GLN A 116 -17.08 14.05 -8.37
CA GLN A 116 -16.80 12.64 -8.69
C GLN A 116 -16.25 12.43 -10.11
N THR A 117 -15.76 13.49 -10.77
CA THR A 117 -15.16 13.35 -12.11
C THR A 117 -13.85 12.57 -12.08
N ASP A 118 -13.48 11.96 -13.22
CA ASP A 118 -12.18 11.32 -13.39
C ASP A 118 -11.03 12.30 -13.12
N SER A 119 -11.20 13.58 -13.48
CA SER A 119 -10.17 14.61 -13.32
C SER A 119 -9.91 14.96 -11.87
N VAL A 120 -10.95 15.05 -11.02
CA VAL A 120 -10.79 15.20 -9.56
C VAL A 120 -10.08 14.00 -8.98
N LEU A 121 -10.50 12.79 -9.36
CA LEU A 121 -9.95 11.56 -8.82
C LEU A 121 -8.47 11.37 -9.19
N ILE A 122 -8.09 11.62 -10.45
CA ILE A 122 -6.70 11.56 -10.89
C ILE A 122 -5.88 12.71 -10.27
N ALA A 123 -6.44 13.92 -10.17
CA ALA A 123 -5.76 15.03 -9.51
C ALA A 123 -5.45 14.73 -8.03
N THR A 124 -6.37 14.11 -7.29
CA THR A 124 -6.13 13.68 -5.90
C THR A 124 -4.96 12.70 -5.81
N MET A 125 -4.83 11.77 -6.76
CA MET A 125 -3.71 10.84 -6.82
C MET A 125 -2.37 11.54 -7.14
N CYS A 126 -2.39 12.53 -8.04
CA CYS A 126 -1.23 13.39 -8.29
C CYS A 126 -0.80 14.13 -7.02
N LEU A 127 -1.74 14.76 -6.32
CA LEU A 127 -1.47 15.45 -5.04
C LEU A 127 -0.90 14.51 -3.98
N LYS A 128 -1.47 13.30 -3.83
CA LYS A 128 -0.92 12.26 -2.95
C LYS A 128 0.56 12.02 -3.22
N THR A 129 0.90 11.87 -4.50
CA THR A 129 2.26 11.56 -4.92
C THR A 129 3.20 12.74 -4.74
N SER A 130 2.74 13.98 -4.99
CA SER A 130 3.50 15.19 -4.68
C SER A 130 3.89 15.24 -3.20
N GLU A 131 2.94 15.00 -2.29
CA GLU A 131 3.20 15.01 -0.85
C GLU A 131 4.16 13.89 -0.43
N TYR A 132 4.08 12.72 -1.06
CA TYR A 132 5.07 11.65 -0.87
C TYR A 132 6.50 12.10 -1.21
N ILE A 133 6.67 12.77 -2.36
CA ILE A 133 7.97 13.27 -2.82
C ILE A 133 8.50 14.32 -1.86
N ARG A 134 7.66 15.27 -1.46
CA ARG A 134 8.08 16.39 -0.61
C ARG A 134 8.46 15.96 0.80
N GLY A 135 7.82 14.93 1.33
CA GLY A 135 8.18 14.42 2.65
C GLY A 135 7.22 13.36 3.16
N ILE A 136 7.65 12.11 3.10
CA ILE A 136 6.88 10.97 3.61
C ILE A 136 6.57 11.04 5.12
N TYR A 137 7.41 11.72 5.90
CA TYR A 137 7.21 11.88 7.34
C TYR A 137 6.13 12.91 7.70
N THR A 138 5.68 13.73 6.74
CA THR A 138 4.63 14.73 7.00
C THR A 138 3.25 14.11 7.14
N TYR A 139 3.05 12.89 6.60
CA TYR A 139 1.75 12.21 6.50
C TYR A 139 0.68 13.00 5.72
N ASN A 140 1.01 14.10 5.05
CA ASN A 140 0.05 14.89 4.27
C ASN A 140 -0.54 14.10 3.10
N PHE A 141 0.20 13.14 2.56
CA PHE A 141 -0.33 12.25 1.52
C PHE A 141 -1.54 11.44 2.01
N GLN A 142 -1.67 11.19 3.32
CA GLN A 142 -2.75 10.38 3.88
C GLN A 142 -4.12 10.99 3.63
N TYR A 143 -4.23 12.33 3.67
CA TYR A 143 -5.48 13.03 3.35
C TYR A 143 -5.97 12.70 1.94
N HIS A 144 -5.04 12.64 0.98
CA HIS A 144 -5.34 12.32 -0.41
C HIS A 144 -5.63 10.83 -0.60
N ALA A 145 -4.96 9.93 0.14
CA ALA A 145 -5.29 8.51 0.13
C ALA A 145 -6.72 8.25 0.62
N LEU A 146 -7.11 8.86 1.74
CA LEU A 146 -8.46 8.76 2.31
C LEU A 146 -9.52 9.40 1.42
N ALA A 147 -9.25 10.58 0.85
CA ALA A 147 -10.13 11.21 -0.11
C ALA A 147 -10.35 10.31 -1.35
N THR A 148 -9.28 9.69 -1.85
CA THR A 148 -9.34 8.73 -2.97
C THR A 148 -10.25 7.56 -2.61
N ALA A 149 -10.06 6.93 -1.45
CA ALA A 149 -10.89 5.81 -1.01
C ALA A 149 -12.38 6.16 -0.88
N ARG A 150 -12.70 7.36 -0.36
CA ARG A 150 -14.08 7.84 -0.27
C ARG A 150 -14.72 8.07 -1.64
N ILE A 151 -13.98 8.65 -2.59
CA ILE A 151 -14.45 8.82 -3.97
C ILE A 151 -14.65 7.45 -4.62
N LEU A 152 -13.73 6.50 -4.43
CA LEU A 152 -13.85 5.13 -4.94
C LEU A 152 -15.08 4.41 -4.38
N LYS A 153 -15.35 4.54 -3.07
CA LYS A 153 -16.57 4.02 -2.44
C LYS A 153 -17.84 4.63 -3.05
N ALA A 154 -17.86 5.94 -3.24
CA ALA A 154 -19.00 6.63 -3.85
C ALA A 154 -19.25 6.15 -5.29
N ARG A 155 -18.19 6.03 -6.10
CA ARG A 155 -18.27 5.52 -7.48
C ARG A 155 -18.69 4.05 -7.53
N TRP A 156 -18.22 3.22 -6.60
CA TRP A 156 -18.69 1.84 -6.44
C TRP A 156 -20.20 1.79 -6.25
N ARG A 157 -20.73 2.55 -5.28
CA ARG A 157 -22.17 2.61 -4.99
C ARG A 157 -23.00 3.18 -6.14
N ALA A 158 -22.41 4.07 -6.93
CA ALA A 158 -23.04 4.62 -8.14
C ALA A 158 -23.00 3.67 -9.35
N GLY A 159 -22.36 2.49 -9.24
CA GLY A 159 -22.16 1.58 -10.37
C GLY A 159 -21.14 2.07 -11.41
N CYS A 160 -20.33 3.06 -11.04
CA CYS A 160 -19.29 3.68 -11.87
C CYS A 160 -17.91 3.05 -11.59
N TRP A 161 -17.84 1.71 -11.50
CA TRP A 161 -16.60 0.98 -11.26
C TRP A 161 -16.04 0.38 -12.55
N GLY A 162 -14.80 0.71 -12.89
CA GLY A 162 -14.16 0.29 -14.13
C GLY A 162 -12.64 0.14 -14.01
N GLY A 163 -11.94 0.34 -15.13
CA GLY A 163 -10.47 0.22 -15.19
C GLY A 163 -9.77 1.27 -14.32
N LEU A 164 -10.21 2.54 -14.39
CA LEU A 164 -9.59 3.64 -13.66
C LEU A 164 -9.66 3.41 -12.14
N GLU A 165 -10.84 3.05 -11.62
CA GLU A 165 -11.07 2.82 -10.19
C GLU A 165 -10.22 1.67 -9.67
N ARG A 166 -10.10 0.58 -10.44
CA ARG A 166 -9.21 -0.52 -10.11
C ARG A 166 -7.77 -0.04 -10.01
N HIS A 167 -7.24 0.64 -11.03
CA HIS A 167 -5.86 1.13 -10.97
C HIS A 167 -5.64 2.09 -9.81
N LEU A 168 -6.60 2.94 -9.49
CA LEU A 168 -6.46 3.88 -8.37
C LEU A 168 -6.59 3.22 -7.00
N LEU A 169 -7.36 2.14 -6.90
CA LEU A 169 -7.38 1.29 -5.71
C LEU A 169 -5.97 0.77 -5.40
N TRP A 170 -5.21 0.32 -6.41
CA TRP A 170 -3.81 -0.08 -6.21
C TRP A 170 -2.98 1.01 -5.56
N THR A 171 -3.27 2.25 -5.91
CA THR A 171 -2.46 3.38 -5.47
C THR A 171 -2.74 3.79 -4.04
N CYS A 172 -3.93 3.55 -3.47
CA CYS A 172 -4.28 4.07 -2.14
C CYS A 172 -4.62 2.99 -1.11
N LEU A 173 -4.70 1.73 -1.53
CA LEU A 173 -5.16 0.64 -0.67
C LEU A 173 -4.29 0.51 0.59
N VAL A 174 -2.97 0.41 0.43
CA VAL A 174 -2.07 0.15 1.57
C VAL A 174 -2.16 1.26 2.61
N GLU A 175 -2.12 2.52 2.17
CA GLU A 175 -2.20 3.69 3.04
C GLU A 175 -3.54 3.79 3.77
N GLU A 176 -4.64 3.52 3.07
CA GLU A 176 -5.97 3.58 3.67
C GLU A 176 -6.19 2.47 4.70
N ILE A 177 -5.78 1.24 4.39
CA ILE A 177 -5.90 0.10 5.30
C ILE A 177 -5.07 0.31 6.56
N LEU A 178 -3.84 0.80 6.42
CA LEU A 178 -2.99 1.05 7.56
C LEU A 178 -3.52 2.18 8.44
N GLU A 179 -3.99 3.29 7.86
CA GLU A 179 -4.66 4.34 8.64
C GLU A 179 -5.88 3.81 9.38
N ALA A 180 -6.74 3.05 8.71
CA ALA A 180 -7.92 2.48 9.34
C ALA A 180 -7.52 1.58 10.53
N ILE A 181 -6.49 0.73 10.35
CA ILE A 181 -5.94 -0.06 11.43
C ILE A 181 -5.41 0.84 12.55
N HIS A 182 -4.52 1.79 12.27
CA HIS A 182 -3.85 2.62 13.29
C HIS A 182 -4.82 3.51 14.08
N THR A 183 -5.91 3.93 13.45
CA THR A 183 -6.94 4.79 14.06
C THR A 183 -8.08 4.00 14.70
N GLY A 184 -8.13 2.68 14.51
CA GLY A 184 -9.18 1.84 15.06
C GLY A 184 -10.52 2.02 14.36
N THR A 185 -10.48 2.34 13.06
CA THR A 185 -11.66 2.51 12.22
C THR A 185 -11.76 1.36 11.21
N MET A 186 -12.95 1.21 10.60
CA MET A 186 -13.11 0.30 9.46
C MET A 186 -12.56 0.97 8.20
N SER A 187 -12.16 0.16 7.21
CA SER A 187 -11.84 0.71 5.88
C SER A 187 -13.07 1.41 5.29
N GLU A 188 -12.86 2.54 4.63
CA GLU A 188 -13.87 3.22 3.83
C GLU A 188 -14.38 2.32 2.70
N LEU A 189 -13.55 1.40 2.22
CA LEU A 189 -13.87 0.48 1.13
C LEU A 189 -14.56 -0.80 1.64
N ASP A 190 -14.65 -0.99 2.96
CA ASP A 190 -15.35 -2.12 3.57
C ASP A 190 -16.86 -1.86 3.53
N ASP A 191 -17.49 -2.27 2.43
CA ASP A 191 -18.91 -2.11 2.17
C ASP A 191 -19.58 -3.48 2.00
N SER A 192 -20.73 -3.69 2.67
CA SER A 192 -21.46 -4.97 2.59
C SER A 192 -21.88 -5.33 1.16
N SER A 193 -22.24 -4.34 0.34
CA SER A 193 -22.59 -4.56 -1.07
C SER A 193 -21.41 -5.07 -1.89
N ARG A 194 -20.18 -4.71 -1.49
CA ARG A 194 -18.95 -5.16 -2.13
C ARG A 194 -18.68 -6.63 -1.82
N VAL A 195 -18.85 -7.03 -0.56
CA VAL A 195 -18.69 -8.43 -0.13
C VAL A 195 -19.63 -9.37 -0.90
N GLU A 196 -20.88 -8.95 -1.14
CA GLU A 196 -21.86 -9.75 -1.88
C GLU A 196 -21.56 -9.84 -3.38
N ALA A 197 -21.02 -8.77 -3.97
CA ALA A 197 -20.65 -8.70 -5.38
C ALA A 197 -19.32 -9.42 -5.67
N SER A 198 -18.40 -9.43 -4.70
CA SER A 198 -17.09 -10.09 -4.77
C SER A 198 -17.19 -11.63 -4.68
N LYS A 199 -18.23 -12.25 -5.24
CA LYS A 199 -18.24 -13.70 -5.53
C LYS A 199 -17.13 -13.96 -6.54
N HIS A 200 -15.94 -14.20 -6.01
CA HIS A 200 -14.68 -14.08 -6.71
C HIS A 200 -14.69 -14.92 -7.99
N PRO A 201 -14.47 -14.33 -9.17
CA PRO A 201 -14.12 -15.14 -10.32
C PRO A 201 -12.85 -15.90 -9.94
N SER A 202 -12.90 -17.23 -10.06
CA SER A 202 -11.69 -18.05 -9.93
C SER A 202 -10.62 -17.45 -10.85
N LEU A 203 -9.40 -17.24 -10.36
CA LEU A 203 -8.27 -16.89 -11.22
C LEU A 203 -8.14 -17.97 -12.28
N GLN A 204 -8.47 -17.63 -13.53
CA GLN A 204 -8.37 -18.53 -14.67
C GLN A 204 -6.95 -18.54 -15.24
N ASP A 205 -6.23 -17.42 -15.11
CA ASP A 205 -4.86 -17.24 -15.57
C ASP A 205 -3.96 -16.81 -14.41
N PRO A 206 -2.96 -17.63 -14.02
CA PRO A 206 -1.95 -17.25 -13.03
C PRO A 206 -1.15 -16.00 -13.40
N GLY A 207 -1.06 -15.66 -14.69
CA GLY A 207 -0.36 -14.47 -15.19
C GLY A 207 -1.16 -13.16 -15.06
N ASP A 208 -2.45 -13.21 -14.71
CA ASP A 208 -3.30 -12.02 -14.58
C ASP A 208 -3.05 -11.30 -13.24
N LEU A 209 -2.04 -10.43 -13.24
CA LEU A 209 -1.66 -9.60 -12.10
C LEU A 209 -2.81 -8.69 -11.61
N ASP A 210 -3.66 -8.22 -12.51
CA ASP A 210 -4.80 -7.34 -12.19
C ASP A 210 -5.85 -8.09 -11.38
N SER A 211 -6.18 -9.30 -11.81
CA SER A 211 -7.11 -10.16 -11.07
C SER A 211 -6.53 -10.62 -9.74
N ALA A 212 -5.24 -10.98 -9.70
CA ALA A 212 -4.57 -11.39 -8.47
C ALA A 212 -4.54 -10.27 -7.42
N PHE A 213 -4.23 -9.04 -7.85
CA PHE A 213 -4.36 -7.88 -6.98
C PHE A 213 -5.79 -7.65 -6.53
N GLY A 214 -6.77 -7.74 -7.44
CA GLY A 214 -8.18 -7.55 -7.10
C GLY A 214 -8.60 -8.46 -5.95
N LEU A 215 -8.25 -9.74 -6.01
CA LEU A 215 -8.52 -10.69 -4.94
C LEU A 215 -7.83 -10.33 -3.62
N LEU A 216 -6.54 -9.96 -3.68
CA LEU A 216 -5.77 -9.55 -2.52
C LEU A 216 -6.34 -8.28 -1.87
N ALA A 217 -6.76 -7.31 -2.69
CA ALA A 217 -7.35 -6.06 -2.25
C ALA A 217 -8.65 -6.30 -1.46
N GLU A 218 -9.52 -7.19 -1.94
CA GLU A 218 -10.75 -7.56 -1.21
C GLU A 218 -10.44 -8.15 0.17
N GLN A 219 -9.35 -8.90 0.33
CA GLN A 219 -8.95 -9.42 1.64
C GLN A 219 -8.37 -8.31 2.53
N LEU A 220 -7.48 -7.47 1.99
CA LEU A 220 -6.87 -6.36 2.72
C LEU A 220 -7.91 -5.36 3.24
N ILE A 221 -8.96 -5.06 2.47
CA ILE A 221 -10.09 -4.21 2.87
C ILE A 221 -10.74 -4.65 4.19
N ARG A 222 -10.69 -5.95 4.49
CA ARG A 222 -11.32 -6.54 5.69
C ARG A 222 -10.39 -6.61 6.90
N VAL A 223 -9.08 -6.39 6.72
CA VAL A 223 -8.09 -6.44 7.81
C VAL A 223 -8.32 -5.38 8.89
N PRO A 224 -8.69 -4.11 8.60
CA PRO A 224 -8.99 -3.13 9.65
C PRO A 224 -10.11 -3.58 10.58
N ARG A 225 -11.17 -4.20 10.03
CA ARG A 225 -12.26 -4.78 10.82
C ARG A 225 -11.77 -5.89 11.74
N LEU A 226 -10.90 -6.77 11.24
CA LEU A 226 -10.28 -7.81 12.05
C LEU A 226 -9.43 -7.22 13.19
N ALA A 227 -8.62 -6.19 12.91
CA ALA A 227 -7.82 -5.52 13.93
C ALA A 227 -8.67 -4.84 15.02
N CYS A 228 -9.80 -4.25 14.65
CA CYS A 228 -10.74 -3.67 15.62
C CYS A 228 -11.43 -4.72 16.48
N LEU A 229 -11.83 -5.87 15.91
CA LEU A 229 -12.35 -6.99 16.68
C LEU A 229 -11.31 -7.51 17.68
N LEU A 230 -10.04 -7.66 17.25
CA LEU A 230 -8.95 -8.06 18.15
C LEU A 230 -8.81 -7.07 19.32
N ARG A 231 -8.83 -5.75 19.07
CA ARG A 231 -8.78 -4.76 20.15
C ARG A 231 -9.92 -4.90 21.15
N HIS A 232 -11.14 -5.16 20.66
CA HIS A 232 -12.28 -5.41 21.53
C HIS A 232 -12.08 -6.66 22.39
N VAL A 233 -11.46 -7.71 21.83
CA VAL A 233 -11.07 -8.91 22.57
C VAL A 233 -10.04 -8.56 23.66
N SER A 234 -9.02 -7.76 23.33
CA SER A 234 -7.95 -7.39 24.28
C SER A 234 -8.42 -6.49 25.42
N SER A 235 -9.40 -5.60 25.18
CA SER A 235 -9.80 -4.57 26.14
C SER A 235 -10.99 -4.96 27.02
N GLY A 236 -11.71 -6.02 26.67
CA GLY A 236 -12.99 -6.36 27.28
C GLY A 236 -12.92 -7.47 28.33
N SER A 237 -14.03 -7.63 29.04
CA SER A 237 -14.35 -8.86 29.77
C SER A 237 -15.85 -9.18 29.60
N GLY A 238 -16.24 -10.43 29.82
CA GLY A 238 -17.65 -10.85 29.78
C GLY A 238 -18.13 -11.39 28.42
N PRO A 239 -19.45 -11.59 28.25
CA PRO A 239 -20.02 -12.32 27.11
C PRO A 239 -19.78 -11.68 25.74
N SER A 240 -19.70 -10.35 25.67
CA SER A 240 -19.43 -9.63 24.41
C SER A 240 -18.06 -9.95 23.83
N VAL A 241 -17.06 -10.22 24.69
CA VAL A 241 -15.70 -10.61 24.28
C VAL A 241 -15.70 -11.96 23.59
N VAL A 242 -16.50 -12.91 24.09
CA VAL A 242 -16.62 -14.25 23.47
C VAL A 242 -17.23 -14.12 22.07
N VAL A 243 -18.29 -13.31 21.92
CA VAL A 243 -18.90 -13.03 20.61
C VAL A 243 -17.88 -12.40 19.65
N ALA A 244 -17.20 -11.33 20.08
CA ALA A 244 -16.17 -10.67 19.28
C ALA A 244 -15.01 -11.62 18.91
N THR A 245 -14.63 -12.52 19.82
CA THR A 245 -13.60 -13.54 19.56
C THR A 245 -14.04 -14.50 18.46
N LEU A 246 -15.28 -15.00 18.51
CA LEU A 246 -15.81 -15.90 17.48
C LEU A 246 -15.93 -15.20 16.13
N GLU A 247 -16.35 -13.93 16.11
CA GLU A 247 -16.39 -13.10 14.91
C GLU A 247 -14.99 -12.86 14.34
N ALA A 248 -14.02 -12.52 15.21
CA ALA A 248 -12.62 -12.34 14.83
C ALA A 248 -12.04 -13.63 14.24
N ALA A 249 -12.26 -14.77 14.91
CA ALA A 249 -11.75 -16.07 14.45
C ALA A 249 -12.36 -16.48 13.10
N LYS A 250 -13.67 -16.26 12.92
CA LYS A 250 -14.35 -16.51 11.64
C LYS A 250 -13.78 -15.63 10.53
N LEU A 251 -13.65 -14.34 10.77
CA LEU A 251 -13.10 -13.39 9.80
C LEU A 251 -11.63 -13.70 9.47
N ALA A 252 -10.81 -13.95 10.50
CA ALA A 252 -9.40 -14.31 10.36
C ALA A 252 -9.22 -15.56 9.52
N ARG A 253 -9.99 -16.63 9.78
CA ARG A 253 -9.92 -17.88 9.00
C ARG A 253 -10.23 -17.64 7.53
N ASP A 254 -11.23 -16.81 7.25
CA ASP A 254 -11.68 -16.50 5.90
C ASP A 254 -10.60 -15.72 5.13
N VAL A 255 -10.11 -14.60 5.68
CA VAL A 255 -9.06 -13.79 5.02
C VAL A 255 -7.74 -14.55 4.90
N TYR A 256 -7.37 -15.33 5.92
CA TYR A 256 -6.14 -16.13 5.95
C TYR A 256 -6.13 -17.16 4.84
N LYS A 257 -7.22 -17.94 4.68
CA LYS A 257 -7.34 -18.90 3.60
C LYS A 257 -7.15 -18.26 2.23
N HIS A 258 -7.83 -17.13 1.98
CA HIS A 258 -7.77 -16.45 0.69
C HIS A 258 -6.39 -15.85 0.40
N VAL A 259 -5.72 -15.27 1.40
CA VAL A 259 -4.36 -14.73 1.21
C VAL A 259 -3.34 -15.83 0.99
N CYS A 260 -3.40 -16.94 1.73
CA CYS A 260 -2.50 -18.08 1.52
C CYS A 260 -2.74 -18.79 0.18
N ASP A 261 -3.98 -18.86 -0.29
CA ASP A 261 -4.26 -19.39 -1.63
C ASP A 261 -3.77 -18.44 -2.73
N SER A 262 -3.90 -17.12 -2.53
CA SER A 262 -3.33 -16.10 -3.43
C SER A 262 -1.80 -16.16 -3.49
N ALA A 263 -1.13 -16.49 -2.38
CA ALA A 263 0.32 -16.68 -2.34
C ALA A 263 0.81 -17.75 -3.31
N LYS A 264 0.09 -18.87 -3.43
CA LYS A 264 0.43 -19.96 -4.36
C LYS A 264 0.37 -19.51 -5.82
N LEU A 265 -0.51 -18.57 -6.14
CA LEU A 265 -0.63 -17.99 -7.48
C LEU A 265 0.57 -17.08 -7.78
N LEU A 266 1.07 -16.35 -6.78
CA LEU A 266 2.24 -15.48 -6.93
C LEU A 266 3.56 -16.26 -7.04
N VAL A 267 3.66 -17.43 -6.41
CA VAL A 267 4.74 -18.40 -6.67
C VAL A 267 4.75 -18.85 -8.14
N GLY A 268 3.58 -18.88 -8.80
CA GLY A 268 3.46 -19.15 -10.23
C GLY A 268 3.90 -18.01 -11.15
N LEU A 269 4.13 -16.79 -10.64
CA LEU A 269 4.54 -15.62 -11.44
C LEU A 269 6.05 -15.57 -11.75
N ASN A 270 6.78 -16.66 -11.51
CA ASN A 270 8.20 -16.83 -11.85
C ASN A 270 9.09 -15.68 -11.36
N TYR A 271 9.10 -15.42 -10.05
CA TYR A 271 10.25 -14.72 -9.50
C TYR A 271 11.43 -15.71 -9.43
N MET A 272 12.59 -15.26 -9.88
CA MET A 272 13.80 -16.07 -9.91
C MET A 272 14.53 -15.87 -8.58
N ALA A 273 14.56 -16.91 -7.75
CA ALA A 273 15.50 -16.94 -6.62
C ALA A 273 16.90 -17.18 -7.18
N THR A 274 17.83 -16.27 -6.89
CA THR A 274 19.21 -16.37 -7.35
C THR A 274 20.13 -16.40 -6.14
N ASP A 275 21.12 -17.30 -6.18
CA ASP A 275 22.13 -17.41 -5.12
C ASP A 275 23.07 -16.19 -5.12
N SER A 276 23.48 -15.79 -3.91
CA SER A 276 24.22 -14.55 -3.64
C SER A 276 25.70 -14.57 -4.07
N GLU A 277 26.22 -15.68 -4.63
CA GLU A 277 27.65 -15.81 -5.00
C GLU A 277 28.17 -14.69 -5.91
N HIS A 278 27.29 -13.91 -6.55
CA HIS A 278 27.63 -12.84 -7.49
C HIS A 278 27.11 -11.44 -7.12
N CYS A 279 26.57 -11.20 -5.92
CA CYS A 279 25.97 -9.90 -5.57
C CYS A 279 26.87 -9.05 -4.64
N PRO A 280 27.43 -7.91 -5.10
CA PRO A 280 28.40 -7.12 -4.32
C PRO A 280 27.79 -6.00 -3.43
N SER A 281 26.47 -5.75 -3.49
CA SER A 281 25.85 -4.50 -3.03
C SER A 281 25.15 -4.56 -1.67
N THR A 282 24.65 -5.71 -1.26
CA THR A 282 23.90 -5.85 -0.01
C THR A 282 24.40 -7.04 0.80
N ASP A 283 24.98 -6.78 1.97
CA ASP A 283 25.31 -7.78 3.00
C ASP A 283 24.02 -8.37 3.61
N THR A 284 23.09 -8.83 2.78
CA THR A 284 21.89 -9.48 3.30
C THR A 284 22.30 -10.81 3.94
N PRO A 285 21.80 -11.13 5.15
CA PRO A 285 22.11 -12.38 5.83
C PRO A 285 21.46 -13.59 5.15
N LEU A 286 20.61 -13.34 4.15
CA LEU A 286 20.01 -14.37 3.31
C LEU A 286 20.95 -14.57 2.12
N SER A 287 21.42 -15.80 1.92
CA SER A 287 22.26 -16.17 0.77
C SER A 287 21.52 -16.12 -0.58
N THR A 288 20.29 -15.61 -0.58
CA THR A 288 19.35 -15.64 -1.70
C THR A 288 18.64 -14.29 -1.82
N TYR A 289 18.48 -13.80 -3.04
CA TYR A 289 17.63 -12.66 -3.34
C TYR A 289 16.59 -13.04 -4.40
N ILE A 290 15.54 -12.24 -4.50
CA ILE A 290 14.47 -12.44 -5.48
C ILE A 290 14.58 -11.40 -6.59
N ASP A 291 14.63 -11.88 -7.84
CA ASP A 291 14.42 -11.03 -9.02
C ASP A 291 12.98 -11.14 -9.54
N TYR A 292 12.46 -10.03 -10.06
CA TYR A 292 11.09 -9.92 -10.52
C TYR A 292 11.06 -9.59 -12.02
N PRO A 293 10.16 -10.22 -12.79
CA PRO A 293 10.02 -9.93 -14.22
C PRO A 293 9.47 -8.53 -14.50
N SER A 294 8.80 -7.90 -13.51
CA SER A 294 8.28 -6.55 -13.63
C SER A 294 8.14 -5.86 -12.27
N VAL A 295 8.02 -4.54 -12.28
CA VAL A 295 7.73 -3.76 -11.07
C VAL A 295 6.32 -4.06 -10.53
N GLN A 296 5.38 -4.48 -11.37
CA GLN A 296 4.04 -4.91 -10.95
C GLN A 296 4.11 -6.23 -10.17
N ALA A 297 4.88 -7.21 -10.67
CA ALA A 297 5.10 -8.48 -9.98
C ALA A 297 5.77 -8.26 -8.61
N PHE A 298 6.81 -7.41 -8.55
CA PHE A 298 7.41 -6.99 -7.29
C PHE A 298 6.38 -6.37 -6.34
N THR A 299 5.60 -5.39 -6.82
CA THR A 299 4.62 -4.66 -5.99
C THR A 299 3.57 -5.61 -5.43
N LEU A 300 3.06 -6.54 -6.25
CA LEU A 300 2.09 -7.52 -5.83
C LEU A 300 2.67 -8.51 -4.80
N ALA A 301 3.90 -8.98 -5.01
CA ALA A 301 4.58 -9.88 -4.08
C ALA A 301 4.82 -9.25 -2.71
N ILE A 302 5.27 -7.98 -2.66
CA ILE A 302 5.47 -7.28 -1.37
C ILE A 302 4.14 -6.98 -0.68
N ILE A 303 3.07 -6.63 -1.41
CA ILE A 303 1.74 -6.39 -0.81
C ILE A 303 1.15 -7.69 -0.29
N GLN A 304 1.34 -8.81 -0.99
CA GLN A 304 0.89 -10.13 -0.51
C GLN A 304 1.66 -10.53 0.75
N SER A 305 2.99 -10.39 0.75
CA SER A 305 3.82 -10.68 1.93
C SER A 305 3.41 -9.79 3.11
N MET A 306 3.13 -8.51 2.85
CA MET A 306 2.59 -7.58 3.84
C MET A 306 1.25 -8.05 4.40
N ALA A 307 0.30 -8.44 3.54
CA ALA A 307 -1.01 -8.95 3.95
C ALA A 307 -0.88 -10.20 4.82
N GLN A 308 0.01 -11.12 4.44
CA GLN A 308 0.28 -12.34 5.19
C GLN A 308 0.87 -12.03 6.57
N MET A 309 1.85 -11.13 6.68
CA MET A 309 2.39 -10.69 7.98
C MET A 309 1.32 -10.05 8.86
N LEU A 310 0.46 -9.18 8.32
CA LEU A 310 -0.63 -8.56 9.07
C LEU A 310 -1.61 -9.59 9.60
N ILE A 311 -2.09 -10.49 8.73
CA ILE A 311 -3.10 -11.50 9.10
C ILE A 311 -2.51 -12.51 10.09
N CYS A 312 -1.32 -13.05 9.83
CA CYS A 312 -0.67 -13.98 10.74
C CYS A 312 -0.38 -13.33 12.10
N GLY A 313 0.15 -12.11 12.12
CA GLY A 313 0.41 -11.39 13.36
C GLY A 313 -0.86 -11.11 14.18
N ILE A 314 -1.97 -10.80 13.51
CA ILE A 314 -3.29 -10.66 14.18
C ILE A 314 -3.80 -12.01 14.70
N ILE A 315 -3.65 -13.10 13.93
CA ILE A 315 -4.04 -14.46 14.38
C ILE A 315 -3.24 -14.89 15.60
N LEU A 316 -1.92 -14.70 15.59
CA LEU A 316 -1.05 -15.04 16.72
C LEU A 316 -1.47 -14.27 17.98
N ARG A 317 -1.72 -12.96 17.86
CA ARG A 317 -2.25 -12.16 18.98
C ARG A 317 -3.63 -12.62 19.42
N LEU A 318 -4.51 -12.99 18.49
CA LEU A 318 -5.83 -13.52 18.81
C LEU A 318 -5.70 -14.83 19.59
N LEU A 319 -4.79 -15.73 19.20
CA LEU A 319 -4.51 -16.96 19.93
C LEU A 319 -4.00 -16.70 21.35
N ASP A 320 -3.13 -15.70 21.52
CA ASP A 320 -2.56 -15.33 22.82
C ASP A 320 -3.57 -14.67 23.77
N GLN A 321 -4.52 -13.91 23.24
CA GLN A 321 -5.45 -13.08 24.02
C GLN A 321 -6.86 -13.63 24.13
N SER A 322 -7.19 -14.68 23.37
CA SER A 322 -8.55 -15.21 23.32
C SER A 322 -8.96 -15.80 24.68
N PRO A 323 -10.20 -15.52 25.15
CA PRO A 323 -10.76 -16.18 26.32
C PRO A 323 -11.16 -17.65 26.08
N ILE A 324 -11.11 -18.12 24.82
CA ILE A 324 -11.48 -19.49 24.42
C ILE A 324 -10.36 -20.11 23.59
N SER A 325 -10.24 -21.43 23.61
CA SER A 325 -9.22 -22.10 22.80
C SER A 325 -9.59 -22.07 21.31
N LEU A 326 -8.72 -21.46 20.49
CA LEU A 326 -8.84 -21.41 19.03
C LEU A 326 -7.87 -22.36 18.32
N ALA A 327 -7.18 -23.25 19.05
CA ALA A 327 -6.17 -24.17 18.51
C ALA A 327 -6.72 -25.14 17.44
N HIS A 328 -8.04 -25.38 17.42
CA HIS A 328 -8.70 -26.19 16.40
C HIS A 328 -8.91 -25.44 15.07
N LEU A 329 -8.79 -24.11 15.06
CA LEU A 329 -8.91 -23.28 13.86
C LEU A 329 -7.55 -22.90 13.28
N PHE A 330 -6.56 -22.70 14.14
CA PHE A 330 -5.24 -22.21 13.75
C PHE A 330 -4.13 -23.02 14.45
N ASP A 331 -3.16 -23.45 13.65
CA ASP A 331 -1.90 -23.98 14.15
C ASP A 331 -0.92 -22.81 14.36
N ALA A 332 -0.65 -22.48 15.62
CA ALA A 332 0.20 -21.35 15.98
C ALA A 332 1.65 -21.48 15.46
N VAL A 333 2.16 -22.70 15.29
CA VAL A 333 3.51 -22.94 14.76
C VAL A 333 3.50 -22.63 13.27
N LYS A 334 2.55 -23.21 12.54
CA LYS A 334 2.41 -22.97 11.10
C LYS A 334 2.15 -21.50 10.77
N VAL A 335 1.28 -20.83 11.52
CA VAL A 335 1.00 -19.39 11.32
C VAL A 335 2.26 -18.55 11.55
N GLN A 336 3.07 -18.91 12.54
CA GLN A 336 4.35 -18.25 12.80
C GLN A 336 5.35 -18.48 11.66
N GLU A 337 5.48 -19.71 11.16
CA GLU A 337 6.35 -20.03 10.03
C GLU A 337 5.96 -19.25 8.77
N GLU A 338 4.66 -19.14 8.49
CA GLU A 338 4.14 -18.37 7.36
C GLU A 338 4.39 -16.85 7.50
N GLU A 339 4.25 -16.30 8.71
CA GLU A 339 4.64 -14.91 9.00
C GLU A 339 6.12 -14.68 8.75
N THR A 340 6.97 -15.59 9.23
CA THR A 340 8.43 -15.55 9.09
C THR A 340 8.86 -15.69 7.64
N GLN A 341 8.20 -16.54 6.85
CA GLN A 341 8.46 -16.69 5.43
C GLN A 341 8.09 -15.43 4.65
N ALA A 342 6.96 -14.80 4.97
CA ALA A 342 6.55 -13.54 4.36
C ALA A 342 7.55 -12.40 4.70
N ALA A 343 7.99 -12.32 5.96
CA ALA A 343 9.02 -11.36 6.38
C ALA A 343 10.36 -11.60 5.66
N SER A 344 10.75 -12.86 5.46
CA SER A 344 11.94 -13.24 4.68
C SER A 344 11.82 -12.81 3.23
N THR A 345 10.64 -12.98 2.63
CA THR A 345 10.36 -12.55 1.24
C THR A 345 10.59 -11.05 1.07
N ILE A 346 10.14 -10.23 2.01
CA ILE A 346 10.42 -8.79 2.00
C ILE A 346 11.92 -8.50 2.01
N VAL A 347 12.70 -9.18 2.87
CA VAL A 347 14.16 -8.97 2.95
C VAL A 347 14.85 -9.43 1.66
N MET A 348 14.47 -10.57 1.08
CA MET A 348 14.99 -11.04 -0.21
C MET A 348 14.64 -10.11 -1.38
N SER A 349 13.59 -9.29 -1.23
CA SER A 349 13.14 -8.32 -2.23
C SER A 349 13.92 -7.00 -2.19
N LEU A 350 14.74 -6.77 -1.16
CA LEU A 350 15.45 -5.50 -0.97
C LEU A 350 16.40 -5.21 -2.13
N GLU A 351 17.14 -6.20 -2.61
CA GLU A 351 18.07 -5.99 -3.73
C GLU A 351 17.33 -5.42 -4.95
N TYR A 352 16.18 -6.00 -5.32
CA TYR A 352 15.36 -5.48 -6.40
C TYR A 352 14.91 -4.04 -6.17
N ALA A 353 14.57 -3.68 -4.92
CA ALA A 353 14.12 -2.34 -4.55
C ALA A 353 15.26 -1.30 -4.57
N PHE A 354 16.48 -1.70 -4.20
CA PHE A 354 17.66 -0.83 -4.08
C PHE A 354 18.50 -0.72 -5.35
N ARG A 355 18.21 -1.51 -6.40
CA ARG A 355 18.91 -1.43 -7.70
C ARG A 355 19.06 0.03 -8.16
N PRO A 356 20.30 0.52 -8.38
CA PRO A 356 20.54 1.90 -8.79
C PRO A 356 19.82 2.22 -10.10
N ARG A 357 19.07 3.33 -10.11
CA ARG A 357 18.24 3.72 -11.25
C ARG A 357 18.17 5.26 -11.36
N PRO A 358 17.99 5.82 -12.57
CA PRO A 358 18.04 7.27 -12.81
C PRO A 358 16.81 8.06 -12.30
N ALA A 359 15.75 7.38 -11.88
CA ALA A 359 14.54 7.98 -11.32
C ALA A 359 14.64 8.14 -9.79
N PRO A 360 13.73 8.91 -9.15
CA PRO A 360 13.60 8.88 -7.70
C PRO A 360 13.46 7.43 -7.19
N PRO A 361 13.88 7.12 -5.95
CA PRO A 361 13.86 5.77 -5.42
C PRO A 361 12.44 5.30 -5.02
N TRP A 362 11.48 5.38 -5.96
CA TRP A 362 10.08 5.01 -5.77
C TRP A 362 9.87 3.58 -5.25
N MET A 363 10.77 2.68 -5.65
CA MET A 363 10.76 1.29 -5.20
C MET A 363 11.02 1.19 -3.70
N LEU A 364 11.88 2.06 -3.17
CA LEU A 364 12.15 2.14 -1.74
C LEU A 364 10.93 2.60 -0.95
N LEU A 365 10.14 3.55 -1.49
CA LEU A 365 8.89 3.94 -0.85
C LEU A 365 7.90 2.78 -0.75
N ARG A 366 7.81 1.95 -1.79
CA ARG A 366 6.90 0.80 -1.79
C ARG A 366 7.28 -0.26 -0.77
N ILE A 367 8.58 -0.48 -0.56
CA ILE A 367 9.06 -1.52 0.37
C ILE A 367 9.16 -1.02 1.81
N MET A 368 9.17 0.29 2.06
CA MET A 368 9.35 0.87 3.40
C MET A 368 8.33 0.33 4.42
N THR A 369 7.04 0.32 4.08
CA THR A 369 6.01 -0.16 5.00
C THR A 369 6.04 -1.69 5.20
N PRO A 370 6.13 -2.51 4.13
CA PRO A 370 6.39 -3.95 4.29
C PRO A 370 7.63 -4.25 5.12
N LEU A 371 8.71 -3.49 4.96
CA LEU A 371 9.97 -3.67 5.70
C LEU A 371 9.81 -3.37 7.19
N THR A 372 9.04 -2.33 7.55
CA THR A 372 8.65 -2.04 8.94
C THR A 372 7.91 -3.22 9.57
N LEU A 373 6.96 -3.81 8.85
CA LEU A 373 6.20 -4.97 9.33
C LEU A 373 7.08 -6.23 9.43
N ALA A 374 8.01 -6.42 8.49
CA ALA A 374 8.98 -7.50 8.54
C ALA A 374 9.90 -7.37 9.77
N CYS A 375 10.43 -6.18 10.04
CA CYS A 375 11.25 -5.88 11.22
C CYS A 375 10.56 -6.32 12.52
N ALA A 376 9.30 -5.93 12.69
CA ALA A 376 8.55 -6.27 13.88
C ALA A 376 8.15 -7.76 13.97
N SER A 377 7.98 -8.43 12.82
CA SER A 377 7.76 -9.88 12.77
C SER A 377 8.98 -10.62 13.29
N TRP A 378 10.19 -10.19 12.90
CA TRP A 378 11.45 -10.71 13.45
C TRP A 378 11.60 -10.41 14.95
N GLU A 379 11.23 -9.22 15.41
CA GLU A 379 11.24 -8.88 16.86
C GLU A 379 10.28 -9.76 17.68
N ARG A 380 9.09 -10.09 17.15
CA ARG A 380 8.16 -11.02 17.81
C ARG A 380 8.75 -12.42 17.91
N LEU A 381 9.29 -12.94 16.81
CA LEU A 381 9.93 -14.25 16.78
C LEU A 381 11.11 -14.31 17.76
N GLU A 382 11.97 -13.28 17.77
CA GLU A 382 13.10 -13.14 18.70
C GLU A 382 12.63 -13.25 20.16
N ARG A 383 11.61 -12.47 20.57
CA ARG A 383 11.06 -12.51 21.92
C ARG A 383 10.49 -13.89 22.29
N LYS A 384 9.74 -14.52 21.39
CA LYS A 384 9.16 -15.86 21.62
C LYS A 384 10.24 -16.92 21.83
N LEU A 385 11.31 -16.87 21.03
CA LEU A 385 12.44 -17.79 21.13
C LEU A 385 13.26 -17.56 22.40
N GLN A 386 13.43 -16.31 22.85
CA GLN A 386 14.10 -15.99 24.11
C GLN A 386 13.37 -16.56 25.33
N VAL A 387 12.03 -16.54 25.34
CA VAL A 387 11.23 -17.15 26.43
C VAL A 387 11.34 -18.68 26.43
N SER A 388 11.53 -19.29 25.26
CA SER A 388 11.55 -20.76 25.10
C SER A 388 12.95 -21.38 25.25
N ALA A 389 14.02 -20.58 25.20
CA ALA A 389 15.39 -21.07 25.14
C ALA A 389 15.92 -21.52 26.51
N SER A 390 15.76 -22.81 26.80
CA SER A 390 16.44 -23.52 27.89
C SER A 390 17.73 -24.24 27.45
N GLY A 391 18.34 -23.86 26.31
CA GLY A 391 19.68 -24.37 25.95
C GLY A 391 20.09 -24.44 24.46
N ALA A 392 19.24 -24.04 23.50
CA ALA A 392 19.59 -24.10 22.06
C ALA A 392 19.86 -22.69 21.45
N PRO A 393 21.12 -22.33 21.13
CA PRO A 393 21.52 -20.96 20.76
C PRO A 393 21.26 -20.51 19.31
N CYS A 394 20.65 -21.30 18.43
CA CYS A 394 20.67 -21.02 16.98
C CYS A 394 19.52 -20.14 16.42
N PRO A 395 18.22 -20.39 16.72
CA PRO A 395 17.13 -19.69 16.00
C PRO A 395 16.96 -18.21 16.38
N ALA A 396 17.16 -17.86 17.66
CA ALA A 396 17.01 -16.47 18.12
C ALA A 396 18.04 -15.54 17.47
N ALA A 397 19.28 -16.02 17.30
CA ALA A 397 20.34 -15.25 16.66
C ALA A 397 20.03 -14.92 15.19
N HIS A 398 19.35 -15.82 14.46
CA HIS A 398 18.89 -15.52 13.10
C HIS A 398 17.84 -14.42 13.09
N ALA A 399 16.80 -14.52 13.94
CA ALA A 399 15.76 -13.49 14.06
C ALA A 399 16.36 -12.12 14.41
N THR A 400 17.30 -12.06 15.36
CA THR A 400 18.02 -10.82 15.71
C THR A 400 18.76 -10.23 14.51
N ARG A 401 19.49 -11.05 13.73
CA ARG A 401 20.20 -10.58 12.51
C ARG A 401 19.22 -10.02 11.47
N MET A 402 18.12 -10.73 11.22
CA MET A 402 17.10 -10.28 10.27
C MET A 402 16.46 -8.95 10.69
N ARG A 403 16.17 -8.79 11.99
CA ARG A 403 15.67 -7.52 12.54
C ARG A 403 16.67 -6.37 12.32
N ILE A 404 17.95 -6.59 12.62
CA ILE A 404 19.01 -5.58 12.43
C ILE A 404 19.09 -5.15 10.96
N VAL A 405 18.99 -6.09 10.02
CA VAL A 405 19.02 -5.80 8.59
C VAL A 405 17.82 -4.96 8.18
N CYS A 406 16.61 -5.30 8.62
CA CYS A 406 15.44 -4.47 8.36
C CYS A 406 15.61 -3.04 8.90
N THR A 407 16.13 -2.90 10.12
CA THR A 407 16.42 -1.60 10.75
C THR A 407 17.41 -0.78 9.92
N GLN A 408 18.57 -1.34 9.57
CA GLN A 408 19.58 -0.65 8.77
C GLN A 408 19.04 -0.22 7.40
N MET A 409 18.22 -1.07 6.78
CA MET A 409 17.64 -0.78 5.48
C MET A 409 16.57 0.31 5.56
N LEU A 410 15.78 0.38 6.63
CA LEU A 410 14.88 1.51 6.89
C LEU A 410 15.67 2.82 7.07
N GLU A 411 16.75 2.80 7.85
CA GLU A 411 17.63 3.96 8.03
C GLU A 411 18.21 4.44 6.69
N ASN A 412 18.65 3.52 5.84
CA ASN A 412 19.14 3.83 4.50
C ASN A 412 18.07 4.50 3.63
N ILE A 413 16.83 4.02 3.65
CA ILE A 413 15.71 4.62 2.91
C ILE A 413 15.46 6.06 3.40
N ILE A 414 15.46 6.27 4.72
CA ILE A 414 15.24 7.58 5.36
C ILE A 414 16.33 8.58 4.95
N VAL A 415 17.60 8.16 4.99
CA VAL A 415 18.74 8.99 4.55
C VAL A 415 18.59 9.37 3.08
N GLN A 416 18.26 8.40 2.21
CA GLN A 416 18.08 8.66 0.78
C GLN A 416 16.91 9.60 0.50
N TRP A 417 15.84 9.55 1.30
CA TRP A 417 14.68 10.42 1.16
C TRP A 417 14.87 11.81 1.81
N ARG A 418 16.09 12.12 2.28
CA ARG A 418 16.50 13.39 2.89
C ARG A 418 15.60 13.84 4.03
N THR A 419 14.99 12.90 4.75
CA THR A 419 14.08 13.22 5.83
C THR A 419 14.87 13.55 7.08
N SER A 420 14.93 14.82 7.43
CA SER A 420 15.50 15.28 8.70
C SER A 420 14.42 15.23 9.78
N GLY A 421 14.47 14.23 10.66
CA GLY A 421 13.77 14.34 11.94
C GLY A 421 13.04 13.09 12.40
N GLY A 422 13.33 12.75 13.66
CA GLY A 422 12.58 11.78 14.44
C GLY A 422 13.28 10.43 14.56
N ASP A 423 13.08 9.80 15.72
CA ASP A 423 13.37 8.38 15.92
C ASP A 423 12.36 7.56 15.09
N MET A 424 12.62 7.48 13.78
CA MET A 424 11.79 6.72 12.83
C MET A 424 11.76 5.23 13.16
N LEU A 425 12.70 4.73 13.96
CA LEU A 425 12.69 3.35 14.44
C LEU A 425 11.68 3.16 15.57
N ASP A 426 11.66 4.06 16.55
CA ASP A 426 10.58 4.07 17.56
C ASP A 426 9.21 4.24 16.89
N TYR A 427 9.15 5.10 15.88
CA TYR A 427 7.97 5.25 15.03
C TYR A 427 7.55 3.93 14.37
N ALA A 428 8.47 3.27 13.66
CA ALA A 428 8.24 2.01 12.97
C ALA A 428 7.77 0.90 13.94
N LYS A 429 8.33 0.88 15.15
CA LYS A 429 7.91 -0.04 16.21
C LYS A 429 6.46 0.19 16.63
N ARG A 430 6.10 1.43 16.96
CA ARG A 430 4.71 1.80 17.31
C ARG A 430 3.74 1.49 16.17
N LEU A 431 4.15 1.79 14.94
CA LEU A 431 3.37 1.51 13.72
C LEU A 431 3.07 0.02 13.62
N SER A 432 4.07 -0.85 13.81
CA SER A 432 3.83 -2.28 13.73
C SER A 432 2.97 -2.79 14.88
N GLU A 433 3.15 -2.30 16.11
CA GLU A 433 2.31 -2.75 17.22
C GLU A 433 0.85 -2.38 16.99
N ALA A 434 0.59 -1.16 16.51
CA ALA A 434 -0.73 -0.70 16.13
C ALA A 434 -1.32 -1.53 14.97
N SER A 435 -0.49 -1.87 13.98
CA SER A 435 -0.89 -2.65 12.79
C SER A 435 -1.45 -4.04 13.11
N LEU A 436 -1.12 -4.58 14.28
CA LEU A 436 -1.55 -5.91 14.72
C LEU A 436 -2.62 -5.84 15.82
N GLY A 437 -3.45 -4.79 15.81
CA GLY A 437 -4.49 -4.60 16.83
C GLY A 437 -3.95 -4.14 18.20
N GLY A 438 -2.75 -3.57 18.25
CA GLY A 438 -2.20 -2.95 19.45
C GLY A 438 -2.79 -1.56 19.73
N PRO A 439 -2.13 -0.75 20.59
CA PRO A 439 -2.57 0.59 20.92
C PRO A 439 -2.80 1.46 19.69
N LEU A 440 -3.82 2.33 19.77
CA LEU A 440 -4.15 3.26 18.69
C LEU A 440 -3.12 4.37 18.57
N MET A 441 -2.88 4.81 17.33
CA MET A 441 -2.05 5.97 17.03
C MET A 441 -2.96 7.19 16.91
N LEU A 442 -3.43 7.71 18.05
CA LEU A 442 -4.44 8.78 18.09
C LEU A 442 -4.07 10.05 17.32
N TRP A 443 -2.78 10.33 17.17
CA TRP A 443 -2.30 11.47 16.38
C TRP A 443 -2.53 11.29 14.86
N MET A 444 -2.72 10.06 14.38
CA MET A 444 -3.13 9.73 13.01
C MET A 444 -4.64 9.78 12.82
N SER A 445 -5.41 9.94 13.91
CA SER A 445 -6.87 9.96 13.82
C SER A 445 -7.35 11.17 13.02
N ARG A 446 -8.44 10.96 12.29
CA ARG A 446 -9.09 11.92 11.37
C ARG A 446 -9.53 13.25 12.02
N GLY A 447 -9.33 13.41 13.33
CA GLY A 447 -9.62 14.62 14.11
C GLY A 447 -8.60 14.96 15.20
N GLY A 448 -7.38 14.41 15.18
CA GLY A 448 -6.35 14.75 16.17
C GLY A 448 -5.83 16.19 16.02
N ASN A 449 -5.36 16.85 17.09
CA ASN A 449 -4.91 18.25 17.03
C ASN A 449 -3.71 18.50 16.08
N ARG A 450 -2.79 17.53 15.92
CA ARG A 450 -1.76 17.62 14.87
C ARG A 450 -2.33 17.50 13.44
N TYR A 451 -3.52 16.93 13.30
CA TYR A 451 -4.28 16.82 12.04
C TYR A 451 -4.86 18.17 11.61
N THR A 452 -4.99 19.14 12.54
CA THR A 452 -5.45 20.51 12.31
C THR A 452 -4.33 21.56 12.36
N GLU A 453 -3.21 21.29 13.02
CA GLU A 453 -2.09 22.24 13.14
C GLU A 453 -1.26 22.41 11.84
N TYR A 454 -1.44 21.53 10.85
CA TYR A 454 -0.74 21.58 9.55
C TYR A 454 -1.64 22.03 8.37
N ILE A 455 -2.89 22.45 8.64
CA ILE A 455 -3.77 23.16 7.70
C ILE A 455 -3.87 24.62 8.15
#